data_AF-A0A7C6TZT9-F1
#
_entry.id   AF-A0A7C6TZT9-F1
#
_cell.length_a   1.000
_cell.length_b   1.000
_cell.length_c   1.000
_cell.angle_alpha   90.00
_cell.angle_beta   90.00
_cell.angle_gamma   90.00
#
_symmetry.space_group_name_H-M   'P 1'
#
loop_
_entity.id
_entity.type
_entity.pdbx_description
1 polymer ?
#
loop_
_entity_poly.entity_id
_entity_poly.type
_entity_poly.pdbx_seq_one_letter_code
_entity_poly.pdbx_strand_id
1 'polypeptide(L)'
;MKKIFTSFILVLGLVLLAACDPAGTKDTTKPVITGADPITIQVGDEFDPLEGVSATDDVDGTITLTLANVTGTVDTTQPGTYELTYKVKDKAGNEAVKVRVVTVEAEPGEEPLANLVGGDFERETIAGVDGWTTWFDTSTGYDVEYNIVSGELVIDIKDSGEADTQWWAVQVQYNKINLEAFQSYTLSFKVKADEKRYMNYQIQGGGIPGGKAFGENNFTEVTTEWKTVTMDFYVRGDATDAQLQFAFGNFAAETGVPEEFKRVHTKVYLDDVIILEGPELENQAPEITAQNLVIKTGTPTGLKAGISVFDDFTDITVADVTVTQIEGETFDPQNPAKGVYVFEVTAEDEEG
;
A
#
# COMPACT_ATOMS: atom_id res chain seq x y z
N MET A 1 -12.66 -97.04 43.58
CA MET A 1 -11.71 -95.94 43.32
C MET A 1 -12.49 -94.64 43.17
N LYS A 2 -12.07 -93.60 43.91
CA LYS A 2 -12.44 -92.17 43.76
C LYS A 2 -13.90 -91.81 44.11
N LYS A 3 -14.24 -90.68 44.71
CA LYS A 3 -13.62 -89.68 45.61
C LYS A 3 -14.79 -88.73 45.94
N ILE A 4 -14.82 -88.19 47.16
CA ILE A 4 -15.73 -87.17 47.69
C ILE A 4 -15.77 -85.92 46.78
N PHE A 5 -16.91 -85.23 46.64
CA PHE A 5 -16.95 -83.76 46.63
C PHE A 5 -18.33 -83.21 47.06
N THR A 6 -18.32 -82.63 48.25
CA THR A 6 -19.32 -81.71 48.80
C THR A 6 -19.45 -80.48 47.90
N SER A 7 -20.67 -80.01 47.61
CA SER A 7 -20.85 -78.69 47.00
C SER A 7 -21.81 -77.84 47.84
N PHE A 8 -21.23 -76.78 48.39
CA PHE A 8 -21.81 -75.66 49.09
C PHE A 8 -22.72 -74.87 48.14
N ILE A 9 -23.99 -74.64 48.51
CA ILE A 9 -24.80 -73.57 47.91
C ILE A 9 -24.77 -72.40 48.89
N LEU A 10 -23.96 -71.40 48.53
CA LEU A 10 -23.84 -70.12 49.20
C LEU A 10 -25.07 -69.26 48.84
N VAL A 11 -25.90 -68.95 49.84
CA VAL A 11 -26.98 -67.96 49.72
C VAL A 11 -26.34 -66.58 49.70
N LEU A 12 -26.24 -65.96 48.52
CA LEU A 12 -25.80 -64.57 48.38
C LEU A 12 -27.02 -63.67 48.57
N GLY A 13 -27.17 -63.12 49.77
CA GLY A 13 -28.15 -62.08 50.07
C GLY A 13 -27.82 -60.80 49.31
N LEU A 14 -28.74 -60.39 48.44
CA LEU A 14 -28.70 -59.11 47.75
C LEU A 14 -29.01 -58.00 48.77
N VAL A 15 -27.98 -57.37 49.33
CA VAL A 15 -28.12 -56.12 50.09
C VAL A 15 -28.32 -55.00 49.06
N LEU A 16 -29.57 -54.62 48.83
CA LEU A 16 -29.92 -53.35 48.20
C LEU A 16 -29.50 -52.23 49.17
N LEU A 17 -28.27 -51.74 49.00
CA LEU A 17 -27.92 -50.38 49.43
C LEU A 17 -28.73 -49.43 48.54
N ALA A 18 -29.88 -49.01 49.05
CA ALA A 18 -30.52 -47.79 48.58
C ALA A 18 -29.59 -46.63 48.96
N ALA A 19 -28.65 -46.31 48.07
CA ALA A 19 -28.06 -44.99 48.04
C ALA A 19 -29.20 -44.04 47.68
N CYS A 20 -29.65 -43.29 48.68
CA CYS A 20 -30.48 -42.12 48.48
C CYS A 20 -29.60 -41.11 47.73
N ASP A 21 -29.72 -41.03 46.41
CA ASP A 21 -29.27 -39.85 45.67
C ASP A 21 -30.17 -38.69 46.14
N PRO A 22 -29.63 -37.68 46.85
CA PRO A 22 -30.40 -36.47 47.07
C PRO A 22 -30.66 -35.89 45.68
N ALA A 23 -31.91 -35.54 45.38
CA ALA A 23 -32.27 -34.92 44.11
C ALA A 23 -31.42 -33.66 43.89
N GLY A 24 -30.28 -33.83 43.21
CA GLY A 24 -29.38 -32.77 42.83
C GLY A 24 -30.10 -31.92 41.80
N THR A 25 -30.31 -30.65 42.12
CA THR A 25 -30.81 -29.67 41.15
C THR A 25 -29.92 -29.73 39.92
N LYS A 26 -30.49 -30.08 38.77
CA LYS A 26 -29.77 -30.07 37.51
C LYS A 26 -29.23 -28.67 37.27
N ASP A 27 -27.93 -28.56 37.07
CA ASP A 27 -27.31 -27.31 36.66
C ASP A 27 -27.78 -26.92 35.25
N THR A 28 -28.22 -25.66 35.13
CA THR A 28 -28.75 -25.06 33.89
C THR A 28 -28.13 -23.70 33.60
N THR A 29 -27.19 -23.24 34.44
CA THR A 29 -26.53 -21.95 34.27
C THR A 29 -25.46 -22.10 33.19
N LYS A 30 -25.30 -21.10 32.34
CA LYS A 30 -24.24 -21.12 31.33
C LYS A 30 -22.96 -20.54 31.91
N PRO A 31 -21.79 -21.01 31.47
CA PRO A 31 -20.54 -20.35 31.77
C PRO A 31 -20.50 -18.89 31.30
N VAL A 32 -19.58 -18.12 31.87
CA VAL A 32 -19.27 -16.74 31.48
C VAL A 32 -17.85 -16.68 30.95
N ILE A 33 -17.67 -16.10 29.75
CA ILE A 33 -16.36 -15.84 29.14
C ILE A 33 -16.01 -14.36 29.36
N THR A 34 -14.85 -14.08 29.95
CA THR A 34 -14.32 -12.74 30.21
C THR A 34 -12.97 -12.52 29.51
N GLY A 35 -12.60 -11.26 29.24
CA GLY A 35 -11.31 -10.91 28.60
C GLY A 35 -11.26 -10.99 27.07
N ALA A 36 -12.30 -11.51 26.42
CA ALA A 36 -12.45 -11.54 24.97
C ALA A 36 -13.08 -10.25 24.40
N ASP A 37 -12.68 -9.08 24.89
CA ASP A 37 -13.16 -7.78 24.38
C ASP A 37 -12.35 -7.36 23.14
N PRO A 38 -12.89 -6.47 22.26
CA PRO A 38 -12.17 -6.04 21.07
C PRO A 38 -10.82 -5.43 21.39
N ILE A 39 -9.82 -5.71 20.55
CA ILE A 39 -8.48 -5.14 20.68
C ILE A 39 -7.94 -4.67 19.34
N THR A 40 -6.90 -3.84 19.42
CA THR A 40 -6.10 -3.38 18.29
C THR A 40 -4.64 -3.75 18.55
N ILE A 41 -3.95 -4.26 17.53
CA ILE A 41 -2.51 -4.58 17.48
C ILE A 41 -1.91 -4.04 16.19
N GLN A 42 -0.60 -3.92 16.11
CA GLN A 42 0.10 -3.52 14.88
C GLN A 42 0.47 -4.75 14.03
N VAL A 43 0.70 -4.55 12.74
CA VAL A 43 1.24 -5.60 11.86
C VAL A 43 2.56 -6.13 12.43
N GLY A 44 2.68 -7.45 12.47
CA GLY A 44 3.87 -8.15 12.97
C GLY A 44 3.88 -8.38 14.49
N ASP A 45 2.93 -7.81 15.23
CA ASP A 45 2.81 -8.10 16.66
C ASP A 45 2.60 -9.59 16.92
N GLU A 46 3.21 -10.10 18.00
CA GLU A 46 2.89 -11.43 18.51
C GLU A 46 1.49 -11.42 19.12
N PHE A 47 0.65 -12.39 18.75
CA PHE A 47 -0.72 -12.49 19.22
C PHE A 47 -1.06 -13.89 19.74
N ASP A 48 -1.39 -14.01 21.03
CA ASP A 48 -1.94 -15.23 21.64
C ASP A 48 -3.48 -15.12 21.81
N PRO A 49 -4.26 -15.95 21.09
CA PRO A 49 -5.72 -16.00 21.22
C PRO A 49 -6.25 -16.23 22.65
N LEU A 50 -5.47 -16.86 23.53
CA LEU A 50 -5.89 -17.19 24.89
C LEU A 50 -5.46 -16.15 25.93
N GLU A 51 -4.59 -15.21 25.57
CA GLU A 51 -4.07 -14.23 26.51
C GLU A 51 -5.19 -13.34 27.06
N GLY A 52 -5.27 -13.27 28.38
CA GLY A 52 -6.28 -12.49 29.10
C GLY A 52 -7.69 -13.08 29.08
N VAL A 53 -7.95 -14.18 28.37
CA VAL A 53 -9.28 -14.79 28.26
C VAL A 53 -9.48 -15.87 29.33
N SER A 54 -10.61 -15.81 30.02
CA SER A 54 -10.98 -16.79 31.06
C SER A 54 -12.44 -17.18 30.98
N ALA A 55 -12.77 -18.36 31.50
CA ALA A 55 -14.13 -18.87 31.58
C ALA A 55 -14.45 -19.38 32.98
N THR A 56 -15.62 -19.00 33.51
CA THR A 56 -16.08 -19.42 34.85
C THR A 56 -17.55 -19.79 34.84
N ASP A 57 -17.91 -20.74 35.70
CA ASP A 57 -19.28 -21.19 35.93
C ASP A 57 -19.60 -21.18 37.45
N ASP A 58 -20.87 -21.03 37.82
CA ASP A 58 -21.28 -20.92 39.23
C ASP A 58 -21.23 -22.26 39.98
N VAL A 59 -21.33 -23.39 39.27
CA VAL A 59 -21.26 -24.74 39.83
C VAL A 59 -19.90 -25.39 39.58
N ASP A 60 -19.35 -25.26 38.37
CA ASP A 60 -18.10 -25.90 37.97
C ASP A 60 -16.84 -25.09 38.29
N GLY A 61 -16.97 -23.80 38.62
CA GLY A 61 -15.85 -22.91 38.88
C GLY A 61 -15.09 -22.52 37.61
N THR A 62 -13.75 -22.45 37.68
CA THR A 62 -12.93 -22.10 36.51
C THR A 62 -12.93 -23.22 35.47
N ILE A 63 -13.25 -22.87 34.23
CA ILE A 63 -13.16 -23.77 33.06
C ILE A 63 -11.87 -23.46 32.33
N THR A 64 -11.01 -24.48 32.16
CA THR A 64 -9.76 -24.34 31.39
C THR A 64 -10.07 -24.12 29.92
N LEU A 65 -9.63 -22.98 29.39
CA LEU A 65 -9.65 -22.69 27.95
C LEU A 65 -8.43 -23.29 27.25
N THR A 66 -8.65 -23.81 26.05
CA THR A 66 -7.59 -24.27 25.15
C THR A 66 -7.86 -23.75 23.74
N LEU A 67 -6.90 -23.85 22.82
CA LEU A 67 -7.12 -23.46 21.42
C LEU A 67 -8.23 -24.27 20.74
N ALA A 68 -8.57 -25.46 21.24
CA ALA A 68 -9.71 -26.24 20.75
C ALA A 68 -11.08 -25.56 21.03
N ASN A 69 -11.11 -24.59 21.95
CA ASN A 69 -12.29 -23.76 22.24
C ASN A 69 -12.39 -22.52 21.36
N VAL A 70 -11.37 -22.23 20.53
CA VAL A 70 -11.29 -21.03 19.70
C VAL A 70 -11.42 -21.42 18.23
N THR A 71 -12.25 -20.68 17.50
CA THR A 71 -12.38 -20.80 16.04
C THR A 71 -12.13 -19.43 15.41
N GLY A 72 -11.62 -19.42 14.19
CA GLY A 72 -11.06 -18.23 13.56
C GLY A 72 -9.54 -18.18 13.70
N THR A 73 -8.91 -17.33 12.89
CA THR A 73 -7.47 -17.10 12.87
C THR A 73 -7.23 -15.60 12.68
N VAL A 74 -6.18 -15.09 13.32
CA VAL A 74 -5.71 -13.72 13.10
C VAL A 74 -4.40 -13.83 12.32
N ASP A 75 -4.34 -13.24 11.14
CA ASP A 75 -3.07 -13.05 10.44
C ASP A 75 -2.50 -11.70 10.87
N THR A 76 -1.50 -11.72 11.75
CA THR A 76 -0.87 -10.49 12.22
C THR A 76 0.04 -9.87 11.16
N THR A 77 0.27 -10.52 10.02
CA THR A 77 1.10 -9.98 8.94
C THR A 77 0.34 -9.10 7.96
N GLN A 78 -0.99 -9.03 8.09
CA GLN A 78 -1.85 -8.27 7.18
C GLN A 78 -2.79 -7.34 7.97
N PRO A 79 -2.82 -6.03 7.68
CA PRO A 79 -3.79 -5.12 8.24
C PRO A 79 -5.22 -5.60 7.98
N GLY A 80 -6.11 -5.46 8.95
CA GLY A 80 -7.49 -5.90 8.79
C GLY A 80 -8.20 -6.19 10.09
N THR A 81 -9.45 -6.63 9.97
CA THR A 81 -10.29 -7.02 11.12
C THR A 81 -10.54 -8.52 11.09
N TYR A 82 -10.16 -9.20 12.17
CA TYR A 82 -10.27 -10.64 12.33
C TYR A 82 -11.22 -10.98 13.48
N GLU A 83 -12.01 -12.05 13.30
CA GLU A 83 -12.93 -12.53 14.33
C GLU A 83 -12.47 -13.87 14.93
N LEU A 84 -12.42 -13.93 16.26
CA LEU A 84 -12.23 -15.15 17.02
C LEU A 84 -13.50 -15.48 17.79
N THR A 85 -13.98 -16.71 17.65
CA THR A 85 -15.13 -17.20 18.40
C THR A 85 -14.68 -18.20 19.47
N TYR A 86 -14.91 -17.84 20.73
CA TYR A 86 -14.65 -18.65 21.92
C TYR A 86 -15.92 -19.41 22.29
N LYS A 87 -15.78 -20.73 22.48
CA LYS A 87 -16.88 -21.63 22.80
C LYS A 87 -16.51 -22.58 23.93
N VAL A 88 -17.22 -22.47 25.05
CA VAL A 88 -17.03 -23.34 26.23
C VAL A 88 -18.33 -24.03 26.63
N LYS A 89 -18.18 -25.20 27.24
CA LYS A 89 -19.28 -26.01 27.78
C LYS A 89 -18.90 -26.49 29.18
N ASP A 90 -19.82 -26.37 30.12
CA ASP A 90 -19.67 -26.91 31.48
C ASP A 90 -19.89 -28.44 31.52
N LYS A 91 -19.81 -29.06 32.70
CA LYS A 91 -20.03 -30.51 32.84
C LYS A 91 -21.49 -30.92 32.66
N ALA A 92 -22.44 -30.02 32.88
CA ALA A 92 -23.88 -30.25 32.71
C ALA A 92 -24.33 -30.11 31.24
N GLY A 93 -23.47 -29.58 30.38
CA GLY A 93 -23.67 -29.39 28.96
C GLY A 93 -24.18 -28.00 28.57
N ASN A 94 -24.25 -27.01 29.48
CA ASN A 94 -24.62 -25.65 29.11
C ASN A 94 -23.45 -24.95 28.42
N GLU A 95 -23.78 -24.12 27.44
CA GLU A 95 -22.82 -23.62 26.45
C GLU A 95 -22.82 -22.09 26.38
N ALA A 96 -21.61 -21.51 26.37
CA ALA A 96 -21.37 -20.09 26.23
C ALA A 96 -20.50 -19.81 24.99
N VAL A 97 -20.83 -18.74 24.29
CA VAL A 97 -20.13 -18.28 23.09
C VAL A 97 -19.83 -16.78 23.24
N LYS A 98 -18.60 -16.36 22.93
CA LYS A 98 -18.20 -14.95 22.86
C LYS A 98 -17.33 -14.74 21.64
N VAL A 99 -17.55 -13.64 20.92
CA VAL A 99 -16.75 -13.23 19.77
C VAL A 99 -15.81 -12.10 20.21
N ARG A 100 -14.53 -12.21 19.84
CA ARG A 100 -13.52 -11.16 19.95
C ARG A 100 -13.20 -10.65 18.55
N VAL A 101 -13.17 -9.34 18.41
CA VAL A 101 -12.71 -8.67 17.21
C VAL A 101 -11.28 -8.20 17.45
N VAL A 102 -10.37 -8.54 16.54
CA VAL A 102 -8.97 -8.12 16.58
C VAL A 102 -8.72 -7.26 15.35
N THR A 103 -8.35 -6.00 15.56
CA THR A 103 -7.95 -5.08 14.49
C THR A 103 -6.44 -5.09 14.41
N VAL A 104 -5.88 -5.45 13.25
CA VAL A 104 -4.46 -5.30 12.94
C VAL A 104 -4.33 -4.00 12.15
N GLU A 105 -3.68 -3.01 12.74
CA GLU A 105 -3.38 -1.72 12.11
C GLU A 105 -2.04 -1.81 11.36
N ALA A 106 -1.95 -1.09 10.25
CA ALA A 106 -0.68 -0.90 9.55
C ALA A 106 0.28 -0.09 10.43
N GLU A 107 1.58 -0.32 10.30
CA GLU A 107 2.58 0.52 10.97
C GLU A 107 2.40 2.00 10.57
N PRO A 108 2.68 2.97 11.46
CA PRO A 108 2.64 4.39 11.11
C PRO A 108 3.49 4.67 9.86
N GLY A 109 2.87 5.19 8.78
CA GLY A 109 3.50 5.43 7.48
C GLY A 109 3.19 4.38 6.39
N GLU A 110 2.55 3.26 6.76
CA GLU A 110 2.09 2.21 5.82
C GLU A 110 0.60 2.37 5.43
N GLU A 111 -0.06 3.45 5.86
CA GLU A 111 -1.41 3.78 5.40
C GLU A 111 -1.36 4.27 3.95
N PRO A 112 -2.22 3.73 3.05
CA PRO A 112 -2.27 4.17 1.67
C PRO A 112 -2.55 5.68 1.58
N LEU A 113 -1.56 6.44 1.13
CA LEU A 113 -1.72 7.80 0.68
C LEU A 113 -2.18 7.83 -0.79
N ALA A 114 -2.69 8.99 -1.22
CA ALA A 114 -3.07 9.23 -2.61
C ALA A 114 -4.24 8.39 -3.17
N ASN A 115 -5.14 7.96 -2.27
CA ASN A 115 -6.44 7.34 -2.57
C ASN A 115 -6.41 6.17 -3.57
N LEU A 116 -5.28 5.47 -3.66
CA LEU A 116 -5.15 4.24 -4.43
C LEU A 116 -5.91 3.12 -3.71
N VAL A 117 -6.81 2.45 -4.42
CA VAL A 117 -7.60 1.34 -3.87
C VAL A 117 -7.50 0.09 -4.75
N GLY A 118 -7.53 -1.09 -4.13
CA GLY A 118 -7.56 -2.37 -4.84
C GLY A 118 -6.26 -2.74 -5.56
N GLY A 119 -5.11 -2.26 -5.06
CA GLY A 119 -3.79 -2.65 -5.54
C GLY A 119 -3.26 -3.97 -4.97
N ASP A 120 -3.97 -4.54 -3.99
CA ASP A 120 -3.82 -5.90 -3.46
C ASP A 120 -4.41 -6.98 -4.38
N PHE A 121 -5.19 -6.57 -5.39
CA PHE A 121 -5.87 -7.42 -6.35
C PHE A 121 -6.64 -8.63 -5.77
N GLU A 122 -7.13 -8.56 -4.52
CA GLU A 122 -7.94 -9.62 -3.87
C GLU A 122 -9.36 -9.79 -4.45
N ARG A 123 -9.70 -9.03 -5.50
CA ARG A 123 -10.99 -9.10 -6.20
C ARG A 123 -10.95 -10.09 -7.36
N GLU A 124 -12.12 -10.61 -7.77
CA GLU A 124 -12.18 -11.56 -8.89
C GLU A 124 -11.81 -10.95 -10.26
N THR A 125 -11.94 -9.62 -10.43
CA THR A 125 -11.65 -8.95 -11.70
C THR A 125 -11.05 -7.56 -11.49
N ILE A 126 -10.05 -7.20 -12.31
CA ILE A 126 -9.53 -5.83 -12.38
C ILE A 126 -10.51 -4.88 -13.08
N ALA A 127 -11.32 -5.40 -14.01
CA ALA A 127 -12.36 -4.64 -14.69
C ALA A 127 -13.46 -4.24 -13.69
N GLY A 128 -13.68 -2.93 -13.52
CA GLY A 128 -14.71 -2.40 -12.62
C GLY A 128 -14.23 -2.05 -11.22
N VAL A 129 -12.93 -2.23 -10.91
CA VAL A 129 -12.32 -1.57 -9.75
C VAL A 129 -12.16 -0.09 -10.10
N ASP A 130 -12.75 0.79 -9.30
CA ASP A 130 -12.73 2.22 -9.59
C ASP A 130 -11.29 2.74 -9.64
N GLY A 131 -10.94 3.43 -10.74
CA GLY A 131 -9.59 3.95 -11.00
C GLY A 131 -8.68 3.05 -11.84
N TRP A 132 -8.81 1.72 -11.76
CA TRP A 132 -7.97 0.79 -12.54
C TRP A 132 -8.46 0.63 -13.98
N THR A 133 -7.53 0.67 -14.94
CA THR A 133 -7.79 0.39 -16.34
C THR A 133 -6.65 -0.38 -16.97
N THR A 134 -6.94 -1.22 -17.97
CA THR A 134 -5.94 -1.92 -18.77
C THR A 134 -6.06 -1.49 -20.23
N TRP A 135 -4.93 -1.49 -20.95
CA TRP A 135 -4.90 -1.13 -22.35
C TRP A 135 -3.69 -1.75 -23.05
N PHE A 136 -3.86 -2.17 -24.30
CA PHE A 136 -2.75 -2.56 -25.16
C PHE A 136 -2.99 -2.12 -26.61
N ASP A 137 -1.90 -1.91 -27.35
CA ASP A 137 -1.96 -1.49 -28.74
C ASP A 137 -2.36 -2.66 -29.65
N THR A 138 -3.64 -2.72 -30.01
CA THR A 138 -4.17 -3.72 -30.95
C THR A 138 -3.65 -3.54 -32.39
N SER A 139 -3.08 -2.38 -32.74
CA SER A 139 -2.60 -2.09 -34.09
C SER A 139 -1.25 -2.72 -34.41
N THR A 140 -0.49 -3.08 -33.38
CA THR A 140 0.84 -3.70 -33.47
C THR A 140 0.82 -5.19 -33.18
N GLY A 141 -0.39 -5.78 -33.19
CA GLY A 141 -0.62 -7.23 -33.12
C GLY A 141 -0.48 -7.86 -31.73
N TYR A 142 -0.29 -7.07 -30.66
CA TYR A 142 -0.34 -7.58 -29.30
C TYR A 142 -1.63 -8.37 -29.04
N ASP A 143 -1.47 -9.55 -28.44
CA ASP A 143 -2.55 -10.34 -27.84
C ASP A 143 -2.23 -10.45 -26.35
N VAL A 144 -2.98 -9.71 -25.54
CA VAL A 144 -2.77 -9.62 -24.09
C VAL A 144 -4.04 -9.98 -23.36
N GLU A 145 -3.92 -10.86 -22.37
CA GLU A 145 -4.99 -11.17 -21.44
C GLU A 145 -4.65 -10.64 -20.04
N TYR A 146 -5.63 -10.01 -19.38
CA TYR A 146 -5.51 -9.52 -18.02
C TYR A 146 -6.47 -10.29 -17.14
N ASN A 147 -5.95 -10.94 -16.10
CA ASN A 147 -6.74 -11.76 -15.20
C ASN A 147 -6.28 -11.53 -13.76
N ILE A 148 -7.14 -11.78 -12.78
CA ILE A 148 -6.70 -11.96 -11.40
C ILE A 148 -6.69 -13.45 -11.10
N VAL A 149 -5.56 -13.96 -10.60
CA VAL A 149 -5.39 -15.37 -10.24
C VAL A 149 -4.82 -15.45 -8.84
N SER A 150 -5.62 -15.99 -7.90
CA SER A 150 -5.20 -16.15 -6.50
C SER A 150 -4.76 -14.85 -5.82
N GLY A 151 -5.46 -13.74 -6.07
CA GLY A 151 -5.11 -12.43 -5.52
C GLY A 151 -4.05 -11.67 -6.32
N GLU A 152 -3.47 -12.26 -7.38
CA GLU A 152 -2.41 -11.61 -8.16
C GLU A 152 -2.94 -11.09 -9.51
N LEU A 153 -2.58 -9.87 -9.92
CA LEU A 153 -2.85 -9.42 -11.30
C LEU A 153 -1.87 -10.10 -12.26
N VAL A 154 -2.40 -10.88 -13.20
CA VAL A 154 -1.67 -11.56 -14.25
C VAL A 154 -1.88 -10.85 -15.59
N ILE A 155 -0.77 -10.40 -16.19
CA ILE A 155 -0.70 -9.84 -17.53
C ILE A 155 -0.03 -10.88 -18.44
N ASP A 156 -0.84 -11.62 -19.21
CA ASP A 156 -0.37 -12.64 -20.14
C ASP A 156 -0.10 -12.01 -21.52
N ILE A 157 1.16 -11.65 -21.76
CA ILE A 157 1.60 -11.06 -23.03
C ILE A 157 2.02 -12.18 -23.97
N LYS A 158 1.15 -12.52 -24.92
CA LYS A 158 1.41 -13.58 -25.87
C LYS A 158 2.29 -13.10 -27.00
N ASP A 159 3.03 -14.04 -27.59
CA ASP A 159 3.88 -13.74 -28.73
C ASP A 159 3.03 -13.35 -29.96
N SER A 160 3.13 -12.08 -30.35
CA SER A 160 2.42 -11.52 -31.50
C SER A 160 3.17 -11.68 -32.82
N GLY A 161 4.44 -12.11 -32.81
CA GLY A 161 5.27 -12.20 -34.01
C GLY A 161 5.57 -10.86 -34.69
N GLU A 162 5.28 -9.74 -34.02
CA GLU A 162 5.32 -8.38 -34.60
C GLU A 162 6.57 -7.57 -34.21
N ALA A 163 6.83 -6.53 -35.00
CA ALA A 163 8.05 -5.73 -34.94
C ALA A 163 8.02 -4.61 -33.88
N ASP A 164 6.96 -4.52 -33.06
CA ASP A 164 6.74 -3.40 -32.13
C ASP A 164 7.98 -3.09 -31.29
N THR A 165 8.23 -1.80 -31.07
CA THR A 165 9.39 -1.27 -30.37
C THR A 165 9.01 -0.36 -29.21
N GLN A 166 7.72 -0.21 -28.91
CA GLN A 166 7.21 0.79 -27.96
C GLN A 166 6.95 0.15 -26.60
N TRP A 167 7.65 0.65 -25.57
CA TRP A 167 7.56 0.10 -24.22
C TRP A 167 6.19 0.33 -23.58
N TRP A 168 5.45 1.35 -24.03
CA TRP A 168 4.12 1.69 -23.56
C TRP A 168 3.00 0.91 -24.24
N ALA A 169 3.27 0.01 -25.18
CA ALA A 169 2.23 -0.65 -25.96
C ALA A 169 1.37 -1.66 -25.17
N VAL A 170 1.76 -2.04 -23.95
CA VAL A 170 0.96 -2.85 -23.02
C VAL A 170 0.95 -2.18 -21.66
N GLN A 171 -0.23 -1.90 -21.10
CA GLN A 171 -0.38 -1.04 -19.93
C GLN A 171 -1.38 -1.57 -18.90
N VAL A 172 -1.07 -1.29 -17.64
CA VAL A 172 -2.00 -1.30 -16.51
C VAL A 172 -1.90 0.08 -15.86
N GLN A 173 -3.03 0.72 -15.58
CA GLN A 173 -3.07 2.09 -15.08
C GLN A 173 -4.01 2.24 -13.89
N TYR A 174 -3.69 3.17 -13.00
CA TYR A 174 -4.61 3.71 -12.00
C TYR A 174 -4.75 5.23 -12.20
N ASN A 175 -5.95 5.70 -12.55
CA ASN A 175 -6.19 7.04 -13.12
C ASN A 175 -6.82 8.06 -12.15
N LYS A 176 -6.65 7.86 -10.85
CA LYS A 176 -7.34 8.65 -9.81
C LYS A 176 -6.42 9.12 -8.69
N ILE A 177 -5.12 9.18 -8.90
CA ILE A 177 -4.18 9.55 -7.84
C ILE A 177 -4.33 11.05 -7.53
N ASN A 178 -4.60 11.37 -6.27
CA ASN A 178 -4.52 12.73 -5.78
C ASN A 178 -3.23 12.90 -4.96
N LEU A 179 -2.49 13.95 -5.25
CA LEU A 179 -1.22 14.28 -4.61
C LEU A 179 -1.31 15.69 -4.05
N GLU A 180 -0.78 15.87 -2.85
CA GLU A 180 -0.75 17.15 -2.15
C GLU A 180 0.57 17.87 -2.43
N ALA A 181 0.49 19.19 -2.53
CA ALA A 181 1.66 20.04 -2.65
C ALA A 181 2.63 19.84 -1.48
N PHE A 182 3.92 19.81 -1.79
CA PHE A 182 5.02 19.77 -0.84
C PHE A 182 5.06 18.50 0.03
N GLN A 183 4.49 17.39 -0.47
CA GLN A 183 4.50 16.09 0.19
C GLN A 183 5.44 15.11 -0.55
N SER A 184 6.15 14.28 0.21
CA SER A 184 6.87 13.11 -0.32
C SER A 184 5.99 11.88 -0.29
N TYR A 185 6.20 11.03 -1.30
CA TYR A 185 5.50 9.77 -1.44
C TYR A 185 6.48 8.66 -1.82
N THR A 186 6.15 7.44 -1.40
CA THR A 186 6.81 6.22 -1.88
C THR A 186 5.78 5.38 -2.63
N LEU A 187 5.95 5.19 -3.93
CA LEU A 187 5.25 4.13 -4.66
C LEU A 187 5.94 2.79 -4.34
N SER A 188 5.17 1.79 -3.90
CA SER A 188 5.64 0.43 -3.66
C SER A 188 4.74 -0.56 -4.39
N PHE A 189 5.34 -1.60 -4.97
CA PHE A 189 4.62 -2.72 -5.60
C PHE A 189 5.49 -3.97 -5.68
N LYS A 190 4.87 -5.14 -5.70
CA LYS A 190 5.53 -6.41 -6.00
C LYS A 190 5.37 -6.76 -7.47
N VAL A 191 6.44 -7.29 -8.07
CA VAL A 191 6.40 -7.77 -9.47
C VAL A 191 7.28 -9.00 -9.66
N LYS A 192 6.85 -9.92 -10.54
CA LYS A 192 7.66 -11.01 -11.12
C LYS A 192 7.19 -11.31 -12.55
N ALA A 193 7.94 -12.13 -13.28
CA ALA A 193 7.54 -12.62 -14.59
C ALA A 193 7.96 -14.09 -14.80
N ASP A 194 7.29 -14.83 -15.69
CA ASP A 194 7.70 -16.21 -15.98
C ASP A 194 9.09 -16.26 -16.67
N GLU A 195 9.45 -15.20 -17.38
CA GLU A 195 10.78 -14.98 -17.95
C GLU A 195 11.29 -13.57 -17.60
N LYS A 196 12.61 -13.44 -17.38
CA LYS A 196 13.22 -12.14 -17.10
C LYS A 196 12.95 -11.15 -18.24
N ARG A 197 12.54 -9.93 -17.88
CA ARG A 197 12.21 -8.88 -18.84
C ARG A 197 12.41 -7.50 -18.23
N TYR A 198 12.16 -6.46 -19.01
CA TYR A 198 12.03 -5.10 -18.49
C TYR A 198 10.58 -4.65 -18.42
N MET A 199 10.33 -3.68 -17.55
CA MET A 199 9.11 -2.89 -17.46
C MET A 199 9.45 -1.40 -17.28
N ASN A 200 8.47 -0.53 -17.51
CA ASN A 200 8.51 0.86 -17.09
C ASN A 200 7.37 1.12 -16.11
N TYR A 201 7.56 2.06 -15.18
CA TYR A 201 6.50 2.54 -14.33
C TYR A 201 6.69 4.03 -14.03
N GLN A 202 5.59 4.79 -14.03
CA GLN A 202 5.65 6.22 -13.85
C GLN A 202 4.31 6.78 -13.33
N ILE A 203 4.36 7.96 -12.72
CA ILE A 203 3.18 8.75 -12.34
C ILE A 203 3.14 9.99 -13.22
N GLN A 204 2.07 10.19 -13.98
CA GLN A 204 1.94 11.22 -15.01
C GLN A 204 0.53 11.82 -15.07
N GLY A 205 0.34 12.89 -15.86
CA GLY A 205 -0.98 13.49 -16.07
C GLY A 205 -1.49 14.28 -14.85
N GLY A 206 -2.81 14.39 -14.69
CA GLY A 206 -3.45 14.95 -13.49
C GLY A 206 -3.10 16.38 -13.07
N GLY A 207 -2.49 17.16 -13.96
CA GLY A 207 -2.02 18.51 -13.63
C GLY A 207 -0.71 18.56 -12.83
N ILE A 208 0.07 17.46 -12.78
CA ILE A 208 1.39 17.42 -12.14
C ILE A 208 2.23 18.66 -12.55
N PRO A 209 2.66 19.49 -11.59
CA PRO A 209 3.41 20.71 -11.87
C PRO A 209 4.69 20.45 -12.67
N GLY A 210 4.97 21.33 -13.64
CA GLY A 210 6.11 21.18 -14.55
C GLY A 210 5.89 20.17 -15.69
N GLY A 211 4.77 19.43 -15.69
CA GLY A 211 4.34 18.58 -16.81
C GLY A 211 5.22 17.36 -17.07
N LYS A 212 6.14 17.04 -16.16
CA LYS A 212 7.01 15.86 -16.25
C LYS A 212 6.44 14.73 -15.39
N ALA A 213 6.54 13.50 -15.89
CA ALA A 213 6.18 12.33 -15.12
C ALA A 213 7.22 12.06 -14.02
N PHE A 214 6.76 11.59 -12.85
CA PHE A 214 7.64 10.98 -11.88
C PHE A 214 8.02 9.57 -12.37
N GLY A 215 9.32 9.31 -12.50
CA GLY A 215 9.81 8.04 -13.02
C GLY A 215 9.79 7.89 -14.54
N GLU A 216 9.88 9.00 -15.28
CA GLU A 216 10.00 8.96 -16.75
C GLU A 216 11.21 8.09 -17.16
N ASN A 217 10.96 7.03 -17.93
CA ASN A 217 11.95 6.02 -18.34
C ASN A 217 12.61 5.24 -17.19
N ASN A 218 11.89 4.98 -16.09
CA ASN A 218 12.29 4.03 -15.04
C ASN A 218 12.26 2.57 -15.51
N PHE A 219 13.15 2.25 -16.45
CA PHE A 219 13.28 0.90 -16.99
C PHE A 219 13.93 -0.01 -15.94
N THR A 220 13.16 -0.97 -15.44
CA THR A 220 13.57 -1.89 -14.37
C THR A 220 13.48 -3.34 -14.86
N GLU A 221 14.50 -4.13 -14.49
CA GLU A 221 14.48 -5.59 -14.69
C GLU A 221 13.47 -6.24 -13.74
N VAL A 222 12.55 -7.01 -14.31
CA VAL A 222 11.63 -7.91 -13.62
C VAL A 222 12.24 -9.31 -13.64
N THR A 223 12.34 -9.93 -12.46
CA THR A 223 12.91 -11.27 -12.27
C THR A 223 11.83 -12.36 -12.22
N THR A 224 12.27 -13.62 -12.18
CA THR A 224 11.36 -14.77 -12.02
C THR A 224 10.87 -14.96 -10.59
N GLU A 225 11.57 -14.37 -9.63
CA GLU A 225 11.15 -14.32 -8.23
C GLU A 225 10.43 -13.00 -7.94
N TRP A 226 9.47 -13.05 -7.02
CA TRP A 226 8.81 -11.86 -6.47
C TRP A 226 9.83 -10.88 -5.92
N LYS A 227 9.70 -9.62 -6.32
CA LYS A 227 10.50 -8.51 -5.83
C LYS A 227 9.62 -7.32 -5.56
N THR A 228 9.81 -6.68 -4.41
CA THR A 228 9.27 -5.35 -4.13
C THR A 228 10.12 -4.29 -4.82
N VAL A 229 9.47 -3.41 -5.57
CA VAL A 229 10.05 -2.24 -6.22
C VAL A 229 9.49 -1.01 -5.55
N THR A 230 10.36 -0.06 -5.22
CA THR A 230 9.98 1.22 -4.63
C THR A 230 10.50 2.39 -5.46
N MET A 231 9.76 3.49 -5.43
CA MET A 231 10.17 4.77 -5.99
C MET A 231 9.68 5.90 -5.10
N ASP A 232 10.64 6.65 -4.57
CA ASP A 232 10.36 7.88 -3.85
C ASP A 232 10.20 9.02 -4.86
N PHE A 233 9.19 9.86 -4.64
CA PHE A 233 8.97 11.04 -5.45
C PHE A 233 8.39 12.16 -4.59
N TYR A 234 8.69 13.38 -5.01
CA TYR A 234 8.30 14.60 -4.32
C TYR A 234 7.40 15.45 -5.19
N VAL A 235 6.29 15.91 -4.62
CA VAL A 235 5.25 16.61 -5.35
C VAL A 235 5.36 18.11 -5.11
N ARG A 236 5.70 18.86 -6.17
CA ARG A 236 5.92 20.32 -6.12
C ARG A 236 4.64 21.17 -6.06
N GLY A 237 3.47 20.54 -6.04
CA GLY A 237 2.17 21.22 -6.08
C GLY A 237 1.05 20.22 -6.31
N ASP A 238 -0.18 20.60 -5.92
CA ASP A 238 -1.33 19.69 -5.97
C ASP A 238 -1.53 19.08 -7.37
N ALA A 239 -1.82 17.79 -7.39
CA ALA A 239 -2.25 17.08 -8.59
C ALA A 239 -3.49 16.26 -8.29
N THR A 240 -4.42 16.23 -9.23
CA THR A 240 -5.70 15.51 -9.10
C THR A 240 -5.93 14.66 -10.32
N ASP A 241 -6.45 13.45 -10.12
CA ASP A 241 -6.61 12.46 -11.21
C ASP A 241 -5.28 12.19 -11.96
N ALA A 242 -4.16 12.16 -11.24
CA ALA A 242 -2.89 11.68 -11.78
C ALA A 242 -2.97 10.17 -12.08
N GLN A 243 -2.20 9.75 -13.07
CA GLN A 243 -2.15 8.38 -13.58
C GLN A 243 -0.86 7.71 -13.12
N LEU A 244 -0.97 6.63 -12.35
CA LEU A 244 0.08 5.63 -12.25
C LEU A 244 -0.03 4.70 -13.47
N GLN A 245 1.05 4.57 -14.21
CA GLN A 245 1.15 3.71 -15.38
C GLN A 245 2.24 2.67 -15.15
N PHE A 246 1.87 1.39 -15.27
CA PHE A 246 2.78 0.29 -15.47
C PHE A 246 2.76 -0.11 -16.93
N ALA A 247 3.94 -0.28 -17.54
CA ALA A 247 4.08 -0.55 -18.96
C ALA A 247 5.01 -1.73 -19.24
N PHE A 248 4.53 -2.63 -20.10
CA PHE A 248 5.11 -3.95 -20.38
C PHE A 248 5.21 -4.23 -21.89
N GLY A 249 5.30 -3.19 -22.71
CA GLY A 249 5.52 -3.33 -24.15
C GLY A 249 6.94 -3.78 -24.49
N ASN A 250 7.35 -3.48 -25.72
CA ASN A 250 8.67 -3.85 -26.25
C ASN A 250 9.68 -2.73 -26.00
N PHE A 251 10.91 -3.06 -25.61
CA PHE A 251 11.95 -2.07 -25.31
C PHE A 251 12.97 -1.92 -26.45
N ALA A 252 12.63 -2.34 -27.68
CA ALA A 252 13.60 -2.38 -28.77
C ALA A 252 14.19 -1.03 -29.17
N ALA A 253 13.43 0.07 -28.99
CA ALA A 253 13.91 1.43 -29.25
C ALA A 253 14.71 2.02 -28.08
N GLU A 254 14.69 1.39 -26.91
CA GLU A 254 15.18 1.99 -25.66
C GLU A 254 16.67 1.80 -25.45
N THR A 255 17.34 2.90 -25.12
CA THR A 255 18.74 2.88 -24.73
C THR A 255 18.88 2.38 -23.29
N GLY A 256 19.84 1.49 -23.03
CA GLY A 256 20.11 0.96 -21.69
C GLY A 256 19.41 -0.36 -21.37
N VAL A 257 18.54 -0.86 -22.24
CA VAL A 257 17.95 -2.20 -22.14
C VAL A 257 18.82 -3.21 -22.95
N PRO A 258 19.33 -4.29 -22.32
CA PRO A 258 20.09 -5.33 -23.02
C PRO A 258 19.29 -5.98 -24.16
N GLU A 259 19.98 -6.39 -25.21
CA GLU A 259 19.36 -6.85 -26.46
C GLU A 259 18.44 -8.06 -26.24
N GLU A 260 18.83 -8.97 -25.35
CA GLU A 260 18.05 -10.14 -24.95
C GLU A 260 16.71 -9.80 -24.27
N PHE A 261 16.58 -8.60 -23.70
CA PHE A 261 15.37 -8.17 -22.99
C PHE A 261 14.49 -7.23 -23.80
N LYS A 262 14.93 -6.82 -24.99
CA LYS A 262 14.17 -5.88 -25.81
C LYS A 262 12.83 -6.47 -26.24
N ARG A 263 12.77 -7.77 -26.54
CA ARG A 263 11.59 -8.44 -27.13
C ARG A 263 11.19 -9.70 -26.35
N VAL A 264 10.77 -9.53 -25.11
CA VAL A 264 10.32 -10.64 -24.26
C VAL A 264 8.81 -10.59 -24.08
N HIS A 265 8.11 -11.61 -24.62
CA HIS A 265 6.68 -11.84 -24.43
C HIS A 265 6.51 -12.95 -23.39
N THR A 266 5.98 -12.60 -22.23
CA THR A 266 5.87 -13.50 -21.08
C THR A 266 4.79 -13.01 -20.15
N LYS A 267 4.33 -13.89 -19.25
CA LYS A 267 3.43 -13.50 -18.17
C LYS A 267 4.15 -12.63 -17.16
N VAL A 268 3.47 -11.56 -16.74
CA VAL A 268 3.90 -10.68 -15.67
C VAL A 268 2.86 -10.71 -14.57
N TYR A 269 3.31 -10.69 -13.33
CA TYR A 269 2.48 -10.73 -12.14
C TYR A 269 2.75 -9.46 -11.35
N LEU A 270 1.70 -8.75 -10.98
CA LEU A 270 1.74 -7.52 -10.20
C LEU A 270 0.88 -7.69 -8.96
N ASP A 271 1.37 -7.21 -7.82
CA ASP A 271 0.67 -7.31 -6.54
C ASP A 271 1.11 -6.20 -5.57
N ASP A 272 0.37 -6.02 -4.49
CA ASP A 272 0.64 -5.08 -3.39
C ASP A 272 1.00 -3.66 -3.87
N VAL A 273 0.24 -3.12 -4.83
CA VAL A 273 0.46 -1.76 -5.33
C VAL A 273 -0.10 -0.76 -4.32
N ILE A 274 0.78 0.07 -3.77
CA ILE A 274 0.43 1.05 -2.76
C ILE A 274 1.27 2.32 -2.92
N ILE A 275 0.69 3.47 -2.55
CA ILE A 275 1.42 4.72 -2.39
C ILE A 275 1.41 5.04 -0.91
N LEU A 276 2.58 5.26 -0.34
CA LEU A 276 2.80 5.52 1.08
C LEU A 276 3.34 6.92 1.28
N GLU A 277 3.41 7.33 2.55
CA GLU A 277 4.23 8.48 2.92
C GLU A 277 5.68 8.23 2.51
N GLY A 278 6.27 9.22 1.85
CA GLY A 278 7.65 9.14 1.41
C GLY A 278 8.64 9.46 2.55
N PRO A 279 9.95 9.39 2.27
CA PRO A 279 10.95 9.83 3.23
C PRO A 279 10.74 11.30 3.62
N GLU A 280 11.18 11.67 4.82
CA GLU A 280 11.20 13.08 5.24
C GLU A 280 11.93 13.91 4.18
N LEU A 281 11.29 15.00 3.80
CA LEU A 281 11.85 15.96 2.88
C LEU A 281 12.82 16.85 3.66
N GLU A 282 14.06 16.95 3.20
CA GLU A 282 14.97 17.99 3.67
C GLU A 282 14.57 19.30 2.98
N ASN A 283 14.48 20.39 3.73
CA ASN A 283 14.25 21.72 3.16
C ASN A 283 15.38 22.08 2.20
N GLN A 284 15.06 22.64 1.03
CA GLN A 284 16.03 22.98 -0.01
C GLN A 284 16.01 24.48 -0.28
N ALA A 285 17.21 25.02 -0.53
CA ALA A 285 17.35 26.41 -0.93
C ALA A 285 16.47 26.77 -2.16
N PRO A 286 15.90 27.99 -2.20
CA PRO A 286 14.95 28.38 -3.23
C PRO A 286 15.52 28.29 -4.66
N GLU A 287 14.74 27.76 -5.59
CA GLU A 287 15.04 27.77 -7.03
C GLU A 287 14.59 29.11 -7.66
N ILE A 288 15.52 29.84 -8.29
CA ILE A 288 15.22 31.11 -8.98
C ILE A 288 15.50 31.00 -10.47
N THR A 289 14.56 31.51 -11.28
CA THR A 289 14.78 31.76 -12.70
C THR A 289 14.51 33.22 -13.04
N ALA A 290 15.34 33.79 -13.90
CA ALA A 290 15.19 35.15 -14.40
C ALA A 290 15.46 35.19 -15.91
N GLN A 291 14.64 35.95 -16.63
CA GLN A 291 14.82 36.16 -18.07
C GLN A 291 15.43 37.53 -18.36
N ASN A 292 16.21 37.59 -19.44
CA ASN A 292 16.68 38.88 -19.97
C ASN A 292 15.49 39.72 -20.45
N LEU A 293 15.40 40.95 -19.96
CA LEU A 293 14.36 41.89 -20.36
C LEU A 293 14.83 42.80 -21.49
N VAL A 294 14.03 42.87 -22.57
CA VAL A 294 14.20 43.87 -23.63
C VAL A 294 13.08 44.88 -23.50
N ILE A 295 13.43 46.10 -23.09
CA ILE A 295 12.47 47.16 -22.79
C ILE A 295 12.67 48.38 -23.69
N LYS A 296 11.59 49.11 -23.91
CA LYS A 296 11.62 50.35 -24.69
C LYS A 296 12.11 51.51 -23.82
N THR A 297 13.10 52.25 -24.32
CA THR A 297 13.61 53.47 -23.66
C THR A 297 12.47 54.40 -23.24
N GLY A 298 12.53 54.89 -22.00
CA GLY A 298 11.55 55.78 -21.40
C GLY A 298 10.19 55.14 -21.02
N THR A 299 10.07 53.81 -21.08
CA THR A 299 8.86 53.10 -20.62
C THR A 299 9.11 52.48 -19.25
N PRO A 300 8.28 52.77 -18.23
CA PRO A 300 8.45 52.17 -16.90
C PRO A 300 8.48 50.65 -16.96
N THR A 301 9.36 50.02 -16.16
CA THR A 301 9.55 48.57 -16.10
C THR A 301 9.71 48.12 -14.66
N GLY A 302 9.00 47.04 -14.29
CA GLY A 302 9.24 46.34 -13.03
C GLY A 302 10.47 45.43 -13.16
N LEU A 303 11.46 45.60 -12.29
CA LEU A 303 12.70 44.80 -12.30
C LEU A 303 12.46 43.32 -12.01
N LYS A 304 11.34 42.98 -11.39
CA LYS A 304 10.93 41.59 -11.10
C LYS A 304 10.13 40.93 -12.22
N ALA A 305 9.91 41.64 -13.35
CA ALA A 305 9.18 41.07 -14.48
C ALA A 305 9.96 39.88 -15.06
N GLY A 306 9.27 38.75 -15.28
CA GLY A 306 9.91 37.55 -15.84
C GLY A 306 10.81 36.80 -14.86
N ILE A 307 10.82 37.17 -13.57
CA ILE A 307 11.41 36.38 -12.50
C ILE A 307 10.37 35.39 -11.99
N SER A 308 10.78 34.15 -11.78
CA SER A 308 10.04 33.15 -11.00
C SER A 308 10.95 32.65 -9.90
N VAL A 309 10.41 32.53 -8.69
CA VAL A 309 11.05 31.88 -7.55
C VAL A 309 10.14 30.76 -7.09
N PHE A 310 10.74 29.68 -6.62
CA PHE A 310 10.07 28.52 -6.06
C PHE A 310 10.85 28.06 -4.84
N ASP A 311 10.14 27.58 -3.85
CA ASP A 311 10.69 27.07 -2.60
C ASP A 311 9.85 25.88 -2.15
N ASP A 312 10.47 24.86 -1.57
CA ASP A 312 9.85 23.57 -1.28
C ASP A 312 9.19 23.48 0.10
N PHE A 313 9.44 24.43 1.02
CA PHE A 313 8.80 24.47 2.34
C PHE A 313 8.41 25.87 2.84
N THR A 314 9.00 26.92 2.32
CA THR A 314 8.67 28.29 2.68
C THR A 314 7.79 28.93 1.61
N ASP A 315 6.88 29.80 2.04
CA ASP A 315 5.97 30.54 1.16
C ASP A 315 6.71 31.68 0.40
N ILE A 316 7.96 31.47 -0.01
CA ILE A 316 8.74 32.47 -0.74
C ILE A 316 8.08 32.74 -2.08
N THR A 317 7.80 34.02 -2.30
CA THR A 317 7.18 34.51 -3.52
C THR A 317 8.11 35.45 -4.26
N VAL A 318 7.74 35.84 -5.48
CA VAL A 318 8.45 36.88 -6.23
C VAL A 318 8.55 38.19 -5.44
N ALA A 319 7.66 38.44 -4.46
CA ALA A 319 7.75 39.61 -3.59
C ALA A 319 9.01 39.59 -2.71
N ASP A 320 9.52 38.41 -2.36
CA ASP A 320 10.63 38.20 -1.43
C ASP A 320 11.99 38.20 -2.12
N VAL A 321 12.01 38.04 -3.45
CA VAL A 321 13.23 38.12 -4.27
C VAL A 321 13.91 39.48 -4.16
N THR A 322 15.22 39.50 -3.96
CA THR A 322 16.05 40.70 -4.04
C THR A 322 16.63 40.87 -5.44
N VAL A 323 16.58 42.09 -5.99
CA VAL A 323 17.18 42.42 -7.29
C VAL A 323 18.16 43.56 -7.10
N THR A 324 19.45 43.26 -7.26
CA THR A 324 20.55 44.20 -7.02
C THR A 324 21.28 44.50 -8.31
N GLN A 325 21.42 45.78 -8.68
CA GLN A 325 22.22 46.13 -9.84
C GLN A 325 23.71 45.93 -9.54
N ILE A 326 24.40 45.14 -10.35
CA ILE A 326 25.82 44.80 -10.14
C ILE A 326 26.76 45.43 -11.18
N GLU A 327 26.25 45.78 -12.37
CA GLU A 327 27.05 46.46 -13.39
C GLU A 327 26.26 47.54 -14.17
N GLY A 328 26.99 48.52 -14.71
CA GLY A 328 26.46 49.60 -15.54
C GLY A 328 26.19 50.92 -14.80
N GLU A 329 25.65 51.91 -15.52
CA GLU A 329 25.18 53.16 -14.93
C GLU A 329 23.90 52.93 -14.12
N THR A 330 23.60 53.80 -13.14
CA THR A 330 22.40 53.67 -12.31
C THR A 330 21.14 53.56 -13.17
N PHE A 331 20.40 52.46 -12.99
CA PHE A 331 19.15 52.22 -13.71
C PHE A 331 17.97 52.95 -13.05
N ASP A 332 17.22 53.74 -13.84
CA ASP A 332 15.95 54.33 -13.43
C ASP A 332 14.77 53.49 -13.98
N PRO A 333 14.06 52.71 -13.14
CA PRO A 333 12.97 51.87 -13.60
C PRO A 333 11.73 52.64 -14.06
N GLN A 334 11.59 53.93 -13.73
CA GLN A 334 10.49 54.78 -14.17
C GLN A 334 10.77 55.46 -15.51
N ASN A 335 12.04 55.69 -15.83
CA ASN A 335 12.46 56.27 -17.11
C ASN A 335 13.77 55.66 -17.64
N PRO A 336 13.74 54.41 -18.15
CA PRO A 336 14.94 53.69 -18.53
C PRO A 336 15.70 54.35 -19.67
N ALA A 337 16.99 54.59 -19.48
CA ALA A 337 17.89 55.06 -20.52
C ALA A 337 18.35 53.91 -21.44
N LYS A 338 18.93 54.25 -22.60
CA LYS A 338 19.49 53.26 -23.52
C LYS A 338 20.80 52.72 -22.93
N GLY A 339 20.86 51.42 -22.68
CA GLY A 339 22.05 50.75 -22.16
C GLY A 339 21.85 49.25 -21.98
N VAL A 340 22.89 48.59 -21.47
CA VAL A 340 22.83 47.23 -20.94
C VAL A 340 23.13 47.33 -19.44
N TYR A 341 22.26 46.73 -18.64
CA TYR A 341 22.32 46.76 -17.17
C TYR A 341 22.33 45.32 -16.69
N VAL A 342 23.16 45.01 -15.70
CA VAL A 342 23.26 43.66 -15.15
C VAL A 342 22.78 43.69 -13.71
N PHE A 343 21.87 42.76 -13.40
CA PHE A 343 21.30 42.59 -12.08
C PHE A 343 21.61 41.19 -11.56
N GLU A 344 21.94 41.11 -10.29
CA GLU A 344 21.92 39.89 -9.51
C GLU A 344 20.52 39.72 -8.90
N VAL A 345 20.02 38.49 -8.92
CA VAL A 345 18.71 38.12 -8.40
C VAL A 345 18.92 37.04 -7.35
N THR A 346 18.45 37.28 -6.13
CA THR A 346 18.60 36.34 -5.01
C THR A 346 17.28 36.16 -4.27
N ALA A 347 17.11 35.00 -3.66
CA ALA A 347 16.06 34.62 -2.73
C ALA A 347 16.75 33.65 -1.77
N GLU A 348 16.44 33.78 -0.49
CA GLU A 348 17.13 33.06 0.59
C GLU A 348 16.09 32.64 1.62
N ASP A 349 16.25 31.45 2.16
CA ASP A 349 15.49 30.89 3.29
C ASP A 349 16.46 30.49 4.43
N GLU A 350 16.10 29.54 5.30
CA GLU A 350 17.01 29.12 6.38
C GLU A 350 18.15 28.20 5.87
N GLU A 351 18.06 27.73 4.62
CA GLU A 351 18.86 26.67 4.02
C GLU A 351 19.85 27.21 2.97
N GLY A 352 19.65 28.44 2.49
CA GLY A 352 20.68 29.22 1.80
C GLY A 352 20.17 29.99 0.61
#